data_AF-A0AAU5PJF3-F1
#
_entry.id   AF-A0AAU5PJF3-F1
#
_cell.length_a   1.000
_cell.length_b   1.000
_cell.length_c   1.000
_cell.angle_alpha   90.00
_cell.angle_beta   90.00
_cell.angle_gamma   90.00
#
_symmetry.space_group_name_H-M   'P 1'
#
loop_
_entity.id
_entity.type
_entity.pdbx_description
1 polymer ?
#
loop_
_entity_poly.entity_id
_entity_poly.type
_entity_poly.pdbx_seq_one_letter_code
_entity_poly.pdbx_strand_id
1 'polypeptide(L)'
;MTTDAPSRPDPAHATLERPRPPRFSGRAPARPAPVAAFHSVSAATAVLLALVAIGAVLHEPVLIPPLAASAALVHAAPTLPLAQPRSVVVGHLLGAAVGYAALAAAGSSAWAAAVAAGLTLALTTLARTPHAAACATAVVIVLQTPEAVRFVPLLFGSTVLLVLTGYAGSRIRRGSPRYPAYWW
;
A
#
# COMPACT_ATOMS: atom_id res chain seq x y z
N MET A 1 76.74 -34.67 17.25
CA MET A 1 75.73 -35.54 17.89
C MET A 1 74.38 -34.94 17.56
N THR A 2 73.62 -35.67 16.74
CA THR A 2 72.37 -35.32 16.07
C THR A 2 71.20 -35.17 17.04
N THR A 3 70.41 -34.12 16.91
CA THR A 3 69.03 -34.08 17.40
C THR A 3 68.14 -33.45 16.34
N ASP A 4 67.40 -34.34 15.69
CA ASP A 4 66.37 -34.11 14.69
C ASP A 4 65.13 -33.54 15.38
N ALA A 5 64.64 -32.38 14.94
CA ALA A 5 63.43 -31.77 15.48
C ALA A 5 62.25 -32.08 14.53
N PRO A 6 61.13 -32.65 15.00
CA PRO A 6 60.02 -32.99 14.12
C PRO A 6 59.37 -31.72 13.54
N SER A 7 59.34 -31.66 12.21
CA SER A 7 58.65 -30.64 11.43
C SER A 7 57.15 -30.59 11.79
N ARG A 8 56.65 -29.40 12.16
CA ARG A 8 55.22 -29.16 12.41
C ARG A 8 54.41 -29.50 11.14
N PRO A 9 53.25 -30.16 11.26
CA PRO A 9 52.36 -30.35 10.12
C PRO A 9 51.85 -28.99 9.63
N ASP A 10 51.98 -28.79 8.32
CA ASP A 10 51.44 -27.68 7.54
C ASP A 10 49.92 -27.58 7.80
N PRO A 11 49.36 -26.42 8.20
CA PRO A 11 47.92 -26.27 8.35
C PRO A 11 47.30 -26.21 6.95
N ALA A 12 47.22 -27.38 6.31
CA ALA A 12 46.49 -27.60 5.10
C ALA A 12 45.07 -27.05 5.30
N HIS A 13 44.82 -25.92 4.64
CA HIS A 13 43.53 -25.40 4.22
C HIS A 13 42.33 -26.13 4.84
N ALA A 14 42.07 -25.83 6.12
CA ALA A 14 40.76 -26.05 6.70
C ALA A 14 39.83 -25.06 5.98
N THR A 15 39.33 -25.50 4.83
CA THR A 15 38.27 -24.83 4.09
C THR A 15 37.10 -24.76 5.05
N LEU A 16 36.97 -23.62 5.74
CA LEU A 16 35.80 -23.29 6.52
C LEU A 16 34.64 -23.30 5.53
N GLU A 17 33.96 -24.45 5.39
CA GLU A 17 32.68 -24.52 4.73
C GLU A 17 31.75 -23.59 5.50
N ARG A 18 31.66 -22.33 5.04
CA ARG A 18 30.70 -21.38 5.56
C ARG A 18 29.33 -22.00 5.34
N PRO A 19 28.54 -22.23 6.40
CA PRO A 19 27.19 -22.75 6.27
C PRO A 19 26.44 -21.88 5.26
N ARG A 20 25.89 -22.48 4.20
CA ARG A 20 25.04 -21.77 3.25
C ARG A 20 23.89 -21.13 4.06
N PRO A 21 23.67 -19.81 3.97
CA PRO A 21 22.58 -19.20 4.71
C PRO A 21 21.26 -19.88 4.32
N PRO A 22 20.36 -20.13 5.28
CA PRO A 22 19.09 -20.79 4.99
C PRO A 22 18.34 -20.01 3.90
N ARG A 23 17.77 -20.74 2.93
CA ARG A 23 17.18 -20.19 1.69
C ARG A 23 16.01 -19.23 1.91
N PHE A 24 15.48 -19.13 3.13
CA PHE A 24 14.49 -18.15 3.55
C PHE A 24 14.78 -17.68 4.98
N SER A 25 15.43 -16.53 5.09
CA SER A 25 15.70 -15.84 6.36
C SER A 25 14.78 -14.64 6.46
N GLY A 26 13.65 -14.80 7.15
CA GLY A 26 12.72 -13.70 7.42
C GLY A 26 11.80 -14.07 8.57
N ARG A 27 12.01 -13.46 9.74
CA ARG A 27 11.03 -13.51 10.83
C ARG A 27 9.98 -12.41 10.59
N ALA A 28 8.71 -12.74 10.81
CA ALA A 28 7.66 -11.73 10.75
C ALA A 28 7.94 -10.59 11.76
N PRO A 29 7.56 -9.34 11.45
CA PRO A 29 7.68 -8.23 12.38
C PRO A 29 6.98 -8.52 13.71
N ALA A 30 7.47 -7.88 14.79
CA ALA A 30 6.84 -7.98 16.10
C ALA A 30 5.37 -7.54 16.05
N ARG A 31 4.52 -8.22 16.81
CA ARG A 31 3.10 -7.87 16.90
C ARG A 31 2.94 -6.47 17.51
N PRO A 32 2.02 -5.64 16.99
CA PRO A 32 1.71 -4.37 17.62
C PRO A 32 1.12 -4.61 19.01
N ALA A 33 1.32 -3.64 19.91
CA ALA A 33 0.68 -3.68 21.23
C ALA A 33 -0.86 -3.77 21.07
N PRO A 34 -1.57 -4.60 21.86
CA PRO A 34 -3.01 -4.81 21.70
C PRO A 34 -3.85 -3.53 21.68
N VAL A 35 -3.48 -2.54 22.51
CA VAL A 35 -4.13 -1.22 22.57
C VAL A 35 -3.93 -0.44 21.26
N ALA A 36 -2.72 -0.46 20.71
CA ALA A 36 -2.43 0.21 19.43
C ALA A 36 -3.16 -0.47 18.26
N ALA A 37 -3.26 -1.80 18.28
CA ALA A 37 -4.02 -2.57 17.30
C ALA A 37 -5.51 -2.23 17.38
N PHE A 38 -6.10 -2.26 18.58
CA PHE A 38 -7.51 -1.92 18.80
C PHE A 38 -7.82 -0.49 18.34
N HIS A 39 -6.95 0.47 18.63
CA HIS A 39 -7.11 1.86 18.20
C HIS A 39 -7.03 2.03 16.69
N SER A 40 -6.10 1.35 16.02
CA SER A 40 -5.93 1.43 14.57
C SER A 40 -7.10 0.76 13.85
N VAL A 41 -7.53 -0.40 14.34
CA VAL A 41 -8.68 -1.14 13.80
C VAL A 41 -9.97 -0.35 14.01
N SER A 42 -10.24 0.17 15.20
CA SER A 42 -11.45 0.99 15.45
C SER A 42 -11.48 2.26 14.62
N ALA A 43 -10.34 2.96 14.47
CA ALA A 43 -10.24 4.14 13.61
C ALA A 43 -10.47 3.79 12.14
N ALA A 44 -9.82 2.73 11.63
CA ALA A 44 -10.02 2.26 10.27
C ALA A 44 -11.48 1.88 10.04
N THR A 45 -12.07 1.05 10.90
CA THR A 45 -13.47 0.63 10.81
C THR A 45 -14.44 1.82 10.84
N ALA A 46 -14.22 2.82 11.69
CA ALA A 46 -15.06 4.01 11.73
C ALA A 46 -15.00 4.80 10.41
N VAL A 47 -13.79 4.98 9.85
CA VAL A 47 -13.61 5.64 8.55
C VAL A 47 -14.24 4.82 7.41
N LEU A 48 -14.10 3.49 7.45
CA LEU A 48 -14.72 2.58 6.50
C LEU A 48 -16.25 2.68 6.53
N LEU A 49 -16.85 2.64 7.72
CA LEU A 49 -18.30 2.77 7.87
C LEU A 49 -18.80 4.14 7.40
N ALA A 50 -18.05 5.21 7.68
CA ALA A 50 -18.38 6.54 7.17
C ALA A 50 -18.31 6.61 5.64
N LEU A 51 -17.25 6.06 5.03
CA LEU A 51 -17.09 6.00 3.58
C LEU A 51 -18.17 5.14 2.91
N VAL A 52 -18.54 4.01 3.52
CA VAL A 52 -19.64 3.15 3.06
C VAL A 52 -20.97 3.89 3.14
N ALA A 53 -21.26 4.55 4.25
CA ALA A 53 -22.49 5.33 4.42
C ALA A 53 -22.56 6.46 3.38
N ILE A 54 -21.46 7.17 3.15
CA ILE A 54 -21.36 8.21 2.12
C ILE A 54 -21.56 7.60 0.72
N GLY A 55 -20.85 6.53 0.37
CA GLY A 55 -20.98 5.88 -0.93
C GLY A 55 -22.39 5.33 -1.19
N ALA A 56 -23.05 4.80 -0.15
CA ALA A 56 -24.43 4.32 -0.24
C ALA A 56 -25.43 5.47 -0.45
N VAL A 57 -25.27 6.59 0.28
CA VAL A 57 -26.10 7.79 0.11
C VAL A 57 -25.88 8.44 -1.26
N LEU A 58 -24.65 8.38 -1.79
CA LEU A 58 -24.29 8.94 -3.09
C LEU A 58 -24.53 7.97 -4.26
N HIS A 59 -25.11 6.79 -4.01
CA HIS A 59 -25.37 5.75 -5.01
C HIS A 59 -24.14 5.28 -5.80
N GLU A 60 -22.94 5.35 -5.21
CA GLU A 60 -21.66 4.95 -5.81
C GLU A 60 -20.91 3.93 -4.92
N PRO A 61 -21.48 2.72 -4.70
CA PRO A 61 -20.87 1.70 -3.85
C PRO A 61 -19.53 1.18 -4.40
N VAL A 62 -19.28 1.39 -5.69
CA VAL A 62 -18.05 0.98 -6.38
C VAL A 62 -16.80 1.69 -5.83
N LEU A 63 -16.94 2.85 -5.19
CA LEU A 63 -15.82 3.56 -4.54
C LEU A 63 -15.36 2.87 -3.25
N ILE A 64 -16.19 2.01 -2.66
CA ILE A 64 -15.94 1.41 -1.33
C ILE A 64 -14.66 0.57 -1.32
N PRO A 65 -14.45 -0.42 -2.22
CA PRO A 65 -13.31 -1.33 -2.07
C PRO A 65 -11.93 -0.62 -2.20
N PRO A 66 -11.69 0.27 -3.17
CA PRO A 66 -10.41 0.98 -3.26
C PRO A 66 -10.17 1.91 -2.08
N LEU A 67 -11.18 2.71 -1.68
CA LEU A 67 -11.03 3.62 -0.55
C LEU A 67 -10.87 2.87 0.77
N ALA A 68 -11.47 1.69 0.90
CA ALA A 68 -11.35 0.86 2.07
C ALA A 68 -9.92 0.35 2.29
N ALA A 69 -9.29 -0.13 1.22
CA ALA A 69 -7.88 -0.53 1.25
C ALA A 69 -6.98 0.64 1.65
N SER A 70 -7.21 1.83 1.11
CA SER A 70 -6.47 3.06 1.46
C SER A 70 -6.68 3.44 2.92
N ALA A 71 -7.90 3.36 3.43
CA ALA A 71 -8.20 3.68 4.83
C ALA A 71 -7.49 2.75 5.80
N ALA A 72 -7.47 1.45 5.51
CA ALA A 72 -6.73 0.46 6.28
C ALA A 72 -5.22 0.78 6.28
N LEU A 73 -4.64 1.12 5.13
CA LEU A 73 -3.23 1.46 5.02
C LEU A 73 -2.86 2.74 5.79
N VAL A 74 -3.63 3.81 5.64
CA VAL A 74 -3.39 5.09 6.32
C VAL A 74 -3.45 4.95 7.85
N HIS A 75 -4.38 4.15 8.37
CA HIS A 75 -4.58 4.03 9.82
C HIS A 75 -3.75 2.92 10.46
N ALA A 76 -3.45 1.83 9.75
CA ALA A 76 -2.64 0.74 10.28
C ALA A 76 -1.13 0.97 10.13
N ALA A 77 -0.72 1.69 9.07
CA ALA A 77 0.69 1.89 8.76
C ALA A 77 0.97 3.30 8.19
N PRO A 78 0.69 4.38 8.97
CA PRO A 78 0.76 5.76 8.51
C PRO A 78 2.15 6.22 8.07
N THR A 79 3.22 5.54 8.51
CA THR A 79 4.60 5.91 8.17
C THR A 79 5.07 5.32 6.85
N LEU A 80 4.31 4.41 6.23
CA LEU A 80 4.71 3.80 4.98
C LEU A 80 4.61 4.79 3.81
N PRO A 81 5.54 4.74 2.83
CA PRO A 81 5.48 5.58 1.63
C PRO A 81 4.14 5.49 0.87
N LEU A 82 3.53 4.30 0.88
CA LEU A 82 2.25 4.02 0.23
C LEU A 82 1.03 4.64 0.92
N ALA A 83 1.16 4.99 2.20
CA ALA A 83 0.11 5.63 2.97
C ALA A 83 0.18 7.16 2.87
N GLN A 84 1.25 7.74 2.32
CA GLN A 84 1.42 9.20 2.32
C GLN A 84 0.40 9.91 1.43
N PRO A 85 0.06 11.18 1.73
CA PRO A 85 -0.96 11.94 1.02
C PRO A 85 -0.78 11.97 -0.50
N ARG A 86 0.46 12.20 -0.95
CA ARG A 86 0.81 12.16 -2.37
C ARG A 86 0.49 10.80 -2.99
N SER A 87 0.90 9.71 -2.35
CA SER A 87 0.66 8.35 -2.83
C SER A 87 -0.83 8.05 -2.90
N VAL A 88 -1.60 8.40 -1.87
CA VAL A 88 -3.05 8.18 -1.83
C VAL A 88 -3.75 8.97 -2.94
N VAL A 89 -3.59 10.30 -2.97
CA VAL A 89 -4.35 11.15 -3.90
C VAL A 89 -3.89 10.95 -5.34
N VAL A 90 -2.59 11.11 -5.61
CA VAL A 90 -2.05 10.98 -6.99
C VAL A 90 -2.18 9.54 -7.48
N GLY A 91 -1.98 8.55 -6.59
CA GLY A 91 -2.15 7.14 -6.94
C GLY A 91 -3.56 6.85 -7.43
N HIS A 92 -4.59 7.22 -6.67
CA HIS A 92 -5.98 7.01 -7.07
C HIS A 92 -6.34 7.77 -8.37
N LEU A 93 -5.85 9.01 -8.56
CA LEU A 93 -6.10 9.76 -9.78
C LEU A 93 -5.42 9.14 -11.02
N LEU A 94 -4.19 8.63 -10.88
CA LEU A 94 -3.51 7.87 -11.93
C LEU A 94 -4.26 6.57 -12.23
N GLY A 95 -4.67 5.83 -11.19
CA GLY A 95 -5.49 4.63 -11.36
C GLY A 95 -6.81 4.91 -12.06
N ALA A 96 -7.44 6.04 -11.75
CA ALA A 96 -8.66 6.46 -12.43
C ALA A 96 -8.41 6.79 -13.91
N ALA A 97 -7.38 7.58 -14.21
CA ALA A 97 -7.02 7.92 -15.58
C ALA A 97 -6.71 6.68 -16.42
N VAL A 98 -5.92 5.74 -15.88
CA VAL A 98 -5.59 4.48 -16.55
C VAL A 98 -6.81 3.58 -16.71
N GLY A 99 -7.65 3.47 -15.67
CA GLY A 99 -8.87 2.68 -15.71
C GLY A 99 -9.83 3.15 -16.80
N TYR A 100 -10.09 4.46 -16.88
CA TYR A 100 -10.93 5.04 -17.92
C TYR A 100 -10.31 4.95 -19.31
N ALA A 101 -9.00 5.15 -19.44
CA ALA A 101 -8.30 4.98 -20.72
C ALA A 101 -8.38 3.53 -21.21
N ALA A 102 -8.16 2.55 -20.34
CA ALA A 102 -8.28 1.13 -20.67
C ALA A 102 -9.72 0.74 -21.02
N LEU A 103 -10.70 1.23 -20.26
CA LEU A 103 -12.12 1.03 -20.55
C LEU A 103 -12.51 1.59 -21.92
N ALA A 104 -12.03 2.80 -22.25
CA ALA A 104 -12.28 3.41 -23.55
C ALA A 104 -11.60 2.68 -24.72
N ALA A 105 -10.40 2.13 -24.50
CA ALA A 105 -9.61 1.47 -25.54
C ALA A 105 -9.99 0.01 -25.79
N ALA A 106 -10.36 -0.73 -24.75
CA ALA A 106 -10.55 -2.19 -24.80
C ALA A 106 -11.91 -2.66 -24.28
N GLY A 107 -12.77 -1.76 -23.79
CA GLY A 107 -14.07 -2.10 -23.21
C GLY A 107 -13.98 -2.75 -21.84
N SER A 108 -15.13 -3.15 -21.31
CA SER A 108 -15.24 -3.83 -20.02
C SER A 108 -14.91 -5.32 -20.16
N SER A 109 -13.80 -5.75 -19.59
CA SER A 109 -13.44 -7.17 -19.48
C SER A 109 -12.44 -7.41 -18.36
N ALA A 110 -12.37 -8.65 -17.86
CA ALA A 110 -11.38 -9.05 -16.86
C ALA A 110 -9.94 -8.87 -17.36
N TRP A 111 -9.69 -9.11 -18.65
CA TRP A 111 -8.38 -8.91 -19.27
C TRP A 111 -8.00 -7.43 -19.32
N ALA A 112 -8.91 -6.55 -19.74
CA ALA A 112 -8.70 -5.10 -19.74
C ALA A 112 -8.45 -4.58 -18.31
N ALA A 113 -9.17 -5.10 -17.32
CA ALA A 113 -8.98 -4.74 -15.91
C ALA A 113 -7.60 -5.15 -15.38
N ALA A 114 -7.13 -6.35 -15.72
CA ALA A 114 -5.80 -6.82 -15.34
C ALA A 114 -4.69 -5.96 -15.99
N VAL A 115 -4.83 -5.62 -17.27
CA VAL A 115 -3.89 -4.72 -17.97
C VAL A 115 -3.92 -3.33 -17.34
N ALA A 116 -5.10 -2.78 -17.04
CA ALA A 116 -5.25 -1.49 -16.39
C ALA A 116 -4.58 -1.47 -15.01
N ALA A 117 -4.73 -2.54 -14.22
CA ALA A 117 -4.06 -2.69 -12.93
C ALA A 117 -2.53 -2.68 -13.06
N GLY A 118 -1.99 -3.44 -14.02
CA GLY A 118 -0.54 -3.49 -14.30
C GLY A 118 0.02 -2.14 -14.75
N LEU A 119 -0.66 -1.46 -15.66
CA LEU A 119 -0.30 -0.12 -16.11
C LEU A 119 -0.37 0.91 -14.97
N THR A 120 -1.39 0.81 -14.12
CA THR A 120 -1.51 1.66 -12.91
C THR A 120 -0.34 1.44 -11.97
N LEU A 121 0.05 0.19 -11.72
CA LEU A 121 1.20 -0.14 -10.89
C LEU A 121 2.50 0.45 -11.48
N ALA A 122 2.72 0.31 -12.79
CA ALA A 122 3.88 0.88 -13.46
C ALA A 122 3.91 2.41 -13.34
N LEU A 123 2.80 3.09 -13.62
CA LEU A 123 2.73 4.56 -13.58
C LEU A 123 2.85 5.13 -12.17
N THR A 124 2.19 4.51 -11.17
CA THR A 124 2.35 4.92 -9.77
C THR A 124 3.77 4.70 -9.25
N THR A 125 4.47 3.68 -9.75
CA THR A 125 5.89 3.45 -9.44
C THR A 125 6.77 4.52 -10.08
N LEU A 126 6.56 4.84 -11.37
CA LEU A 126 7.29 5.87 -12.10
C LEU A 126 7.06 7.27 -11.53
N ALA A 127 5.82 7.59 -11.14
CA ALA A 127 5.45 8.87 -10.52
C ALA A 127 5.98 9.04 -9.08
N ARG A 128 6.64 8.01 -8.52
CA ARG A 128 7.06 7.92 -7.11
C ARG A 128 5.88 8.12 -6.15
N THR A 129 4.74 7.52 -6.50
CA THR A 129 3.49 7.55 -5.73
C THR A 129 2.92 6.14 -5.58
N PRO A 130 3.72 5.15 -5.11
CA PRO A 130 3.28 3.77 -5.06
C PRO A 130 2.06 3.64 -4.14
N HIS A 131 0.94 3.18 -4.67
CA HIS A 131 -0.29 3.06 -3.90
C HIS A 131 -1.13 1.89 -4.43
N ALA A 132 -1.05 0.74 -3.76
CA ALA A 132 -1.65 -0.50 -4.25
C ALA A 132 -3.18 -0.40 -4.47
N ALA A 133 -3.87 0.41 -3.67
CA ALA A 133 -5.31 0.64 -3.81
C ALA A 133 -5.68 1.42 -5.10
N ALA A 134 -4.71 2.11 -5.73
CA ALA A 134 -4.90 2.69 -7.06
C ALA A 134 -5.17 1.61 -8.12
N CYS A 135 -4.50 0.45 -8.04
CA CYS A 135 -4.73 -0.66 -8.95
C CYS A 135 -6.16 -1.19 -8.83
N ALA A 136 -6.68 -1.30 -7.60
CA ALA A 136 -8.07 -1.66 -7.36
C ALA A 136 -9.05 -0.63 -7.96
N THR A 137 -8.69 0.66 -7.94
CA THR A 137 -9.50 1.73 -8.58
C THR A 137 -9.60 1.51 -10.08
N ALA A 138 -8.48 1.23 -10.75
CA ALA A 138 -8.46 0.97 -12.19
C ALA A 138 -9.30 -0.26 -12.55
N VAL A 139 -9.18 -1.35 -11.77
CA VAL A 139 -9.98 -2.57 -11.95
C VAL A 139 -11.47 -2.29 -11.80
N VAL A 140 -11.87 -1.57 -10.75
CA VAL A 140 -13.27 -1.20 -10.51
C VAL A 140 -13.83 -0.39 -11.68
N ILE A 141 -13.08 0.59 -12.18
CA ILE A 141 -13.54 1.41 -13.30
C ILE A 141 -13.80 0.58 -14.54
N VAL A 142 -12.88 -0.33 -14.89
CA VAL A 142 -13.04 -1.18 -16.08
C VAL A 142 -14.21 -2.16 -15.93
N LEU A 143 -14.36 -2.77 -14.75
CA LEU A 143 -15.37 -3.82 -14.54
C LEU A 143 -16.78 -3.30 -14.23
N GLN A 144 -16.89 -2.12 -13.63
CA GLN A 144 -18.17 -1.56 -13.17
C GLN A 144 -18.61 -0.35 -13.99
N THR A 145 -17.74 0.14 -14.86
CA THR A 145 -18.01 1.24 -15.81
C THR A 145 -18.72 2.45 -15.17
N PRO A 146 -18.28 2.96 -14.00
CA PRO A 146 -18.95 4.09 -13.36
C PRO A 146 -18.76 5.36 -14.17
N GLU A 147 -19.73 6.28 -14.11
CA GLU A 147 -19.66 7.54 -14.85
C GLU A 147 -18.51 8.42 -14.35
N ALA A 148 -17.57 8.76 -15.24
CA ALA A 148 -16.37 9.54 -14.89
C ALA A 148 -16.69 10.88 -14.21
N VAL A 149 -17.75 11.55 -14.66
CA VAL A 149 -18.19 12.85 -14.14
C VAL A 149 -18.64 12.81 -12.68
N ARG A 150 -19.09 11.65 -12.18
CA ARG A 150 -19.47 11.46 -10.78
C ARG A 150 -18.34 10.79 -10.00
N PHE A 151 -17.77 9.73 -10.57
CA PHE A 151 -16.78 8.90 -9.87
C PHE A 151 -15.48 9.65 -9.57
N VAL A 152 -14.94 10.42 -10.52
CA VAL A 152 -13.62 11.08 -10.34
C VAL A 152 -13.66 12.17 -9.26
N PRO A 153 -14.64 13.10 -9.24
CA PRO A 153 -14.75 14.08 -8.16
C PRO A 153 -14.98 13.44 -6.80
N LEU A 154 -15.81 12.40 -6.72
CA LEU A 154 -16.06 11.67 -5.47
C LEU A 154 -14.82 10.95 -4.97
N LEU A 155 -14.10 10.25 -5.85
CA LEU A 155 -12.82 9.63 -5.53
C LEU A 155 -11.83 10.65 -4.97
N PHE A 156 -11.69 11.79 -5.65
CA PHE A 156 -10.82 12.87 -5.17
C PHE A 156 -11.25 13.37 -3.78
N GLY A 157 -12.52 13.71 -3.60
CA GLY A 157 -13.06 14.16 -2.32
C GLY A 157 -12.84 13.14 -1.19
N SER A 158 -13.07 11.86 -1.47
CA SER A 158 -12.85 10.79 -0.50
C SER A 158 -11.37 10.58 -0.14
N THR A 159 -10.45 10.68 -1.11
CA THR A 159 -9.01 10.58 -0.82
C THR A 159 -8.52 11.76 0.01
N VAL A 160 -9.00 12.97 -0.26
CA VAL A 160 -8.69 14.16 0.55
C VAL A 160 -9.25 13.99 1.96
N LEU A 161 -10.51 13.57 2.11
CA LEU A 161 -11.12 13.30 3.42
C LEU A 161 -10.32 12.24 4.19
N LEU A 162 -9.84 11.19 3.52
CA LEU A 162 -9.04 10.16 4.14
C LEU A 162 -7.69 10.71 4.65
N VAL A 163 -7.02 11.54 3.86
CA VAL A 163 -5.78 12.22 4.29
C VAL A 163 -6.04 13.12 5.50
N LEU A 164 -7.16 13.86 5.51
CA LEU A 164 -7.52 14.75 6.61
C LEU A 164 -7.83 13.98 7.90
N THR A 165 -8.55 12.86 7.81
CA THR A 165 -8.85 12.01 8.97
C THR A 165 -7.59 11.34 9.52
N GLY A 166 -6.70 10.86 8.65
CA GLY A 166 -5.37 10.36 9.06
C GLY A 166 -4.53 11.46 9.74
N TYR A 167 -4.53 12.67 9.19
CA TYR A 167 -3.84 13.83 9.76
C TYR A 167 -4.39 14.17 11.15
N ALA A 168 -5.71 14.36 11.27
CA ALA A 168 -6.37 14.67 12.54
C ALA A 168 -6.12 13.58 13.59
N GLY A 169 -6.23 12.30 13.20
CA GLY A 169 -5.94 11.16 14.07
C GLY A 169 -4.53 11.20 14.64
N SER A 170 -3.53 11.56 13.82
CA SER A 170 -2.14 11.68 14.28
C SER A 170 -1.88 12.86 15.23
N ARG A 171 -2.72 13.91 15.18
CA ARG A 171 -2.61 15.08 16.08
C ARG A 171 -3.31 14.86 17.41
N ILE A 172 -4.43 14.13 17.41
CA ILE A 172 -5.25 13.89 18.61
C ILE A 172 -4.62 12.79 19.47
N ARG A 173 -4.03 11.75 18.86
CA ARG A 173 -3.52 10.58 19.59
C ARG A 173 -2.08 10.80 20.06
N ARG A 174 -1.90 10.99 21.37
CA ARG A 174 -0.57 11.01 22.01
C ARG A 174 0.11 9.65 21.80
N GLY A 175 1.32 9.65 21.23
CA GLY A 175 2.12 8.44 20.97
C GLY A 175 1.90 7.77 19.61
N SER A 176 0.96 8.24 18.79
CA SER A 176 0.84 7.78 17.40
C SER A 176 1.97 8.36 16.53
N PRO A 177 2.46 7.62 15.51
CA PRO A 177 3.38 8.18 14.54
C PRO A 177 2.78 9.41 13.86
N ARG A 178 3.60 10.45 13.65
CA ARG A 178 3.14 11.67 12.97
C ARG A 178 2.80 11.35 11.52
N TYR A 179 1.58 11.71 11.12
CA TYR A 179 1.11 11.61 9.75
C TYR A 179 0.78 13.02 9.22
N PRO A 180 1.21 13.37 8.00
CA PRO A 180 2.08 12.58 7.13
C PRO A 180 3.55 12.61 7.57
N ALA A 181 4.32 11.61 7.15
CA ALA A 181 5.77 11.57 7.27
C ALA A 181 6.44 12.49 6.23
N TYR A 182 5.85 12.58 5.03
CA TYR A 182 6.21 13.56 4.00
C TYR A 182 5.01 13.87 3.11
N TRP A 183 5.03 15.04 2.47
CA TRP A 183 3.95 15.49 1.59
C TRP A 183 4.24 15.27 0.11
N TRP A 184 5.50 15.33 -0.33
CA TRP A 184 5.90 15.19 -1.73
C TRP A 184 7.25 14.50 -1.92
#